data_AF-A0A2V5TNT4-F1
#
_entry.id   AF-A0A2V5TNT4-F1
#
_cell.length_a   1.000
_cell.length_b   1.000
_cell.length_c   1.000
_cell.angle_alpha   90.00
_cell.angle_beta   90.00
_cell.angle_gamma   90.00
#
_symmetry.space_group_name_H-M   'P 1'
#
loop_
_entity.id
_entity.type
_entity.pdbx_description
1 polymer ?
#
loop_
_entity_poly.entity_id
_entity_poly.type
_entity_poly.pdbx_seq_one_letter_code
_entity_poly.pdbx_strand_id
1 'polypeptide(L)'
;MSPSEVKALADKCVEKLRKNPNDATARERFAILLAEQLGQVDLAIEQLELLLAMPDPPEQKAAEWLALVAAWRMKYQQNWDAAKLGLKRLIQLYPQTPQAFAAQRRLSLMETEEKFRKTRPAN
;
A
#
# COMPACT_ATOMS: atom_id res chain seq x y z
N MET A 1 -15.33 -10.34 -11.00
CA MET A 1 -14.93 -10.06 -12.38
C MET A 1 -14.19 -11.26 -12.94
N SER A 2 -14.39 -11.55 -14.21
CA SER A 2 -13.58 -12.54 -14.92
C SER A 2 -12.14 -12.02 -15.12
N PRO A 3 -11.14 -12.93 -15.24
CA PRO A 3 -9.75 -12.52 -15.48
C PRO A 3 -9.57 -11.64 -16.73
N SER A 4 -10.36 -11.86 -17.77
CA SER A 4 -10.33 -11.06 -19.01
C SER A 4 -10.82 -9.63 -18.79
N GLU A 5 -11.86 -9.43 -17.98
CA GLU A 5 -12.36 -8.10 -17.61
C GLU A 5 -11.35 -7.31 -16.77
N VAL A 6 -10.68 -7.97 -15.82
CA VAL A 6 -9.62 -7.34 -15.00
C VAL A 6 -8.49 -6.85 -15.90
N LYS A 7 -8.03 -7.70 -16.83
CA LYS A 7 -6.97 -7.34 -17.77
C LYS A 7 -7.38 -6.16 -18.66
N ALA A 8 -8.59 -6.17 -19.19
CA ALA A 8 -9.08 -5.07 -20.02
C ALA A 8 -9.16 -3.73 -19.25
N LEU A 9 -9.46 -3.75 -17.95
CA LEU A 9 -9.41 -2.54 -17.12
C LEU A 9 -7.98 -2.08 -16.85
N ALA A 10 -7.05 -3.01 -16.63
CA ALA A 10 -5.63 -2.69 -16.46
C ALA A 10 -5.06 -2.06 -17.74
N ASP A 11 -5.35 -2.64 -18.91
CA ASP A 11 -4.94 -2.12 -20.22
C ASP A 11 -5.47 -0.69 -20.45
N LYS A 12 -6.73 -0.42 -20.07
CA LYS A 12 -7.28 0.94 -20.12
C LYS A 12 -6.53 1.93 -19.23
N CYS A 13 -6.04 1.49 -18.07
CA CYS A 13 -5.22 2.35 -17.22
C CYS A 13 -3.86 2.63 -17.85
N VAL A 14 -3.23 1.60 -18.44
CA VAL A 14 -1.97 1.75 -19.19
C VAL A 14 -2.13 2.74 -20.35
N GLU A 15 -3.21 2.66 -21.13
CA GLU A 15 -3.47 3.59 -22.23
C GLU A 15 -3.65 5.03 -21.76
N LYS A 16 -4.25 5.25 -20.57
CA LYS A 16 -4.31 6.60 -19.96
C LYS A 16 -2.92 7.08 -19.55
N LEU A 17 -2.14 6.22 -18.90
CA LEU A 17 -0.78 6.56 -18.45
C LEU A 17 0.18 6.80 -19.61
N ARG A 18 -0.01 6.16 -20.76
CA ARG A 18 0.74 6.46 -21.99
C ARG A 18 0.50 7.89 -22.49
N LYS A 19 -0.73 8.39 -22.35
CA LYS A 19 -1.11 9.76 -22.77
C LYS A 19 -0.75 10.80 -21.73
N ASN A 20 -0.91 10.47 -20.46
CA ASN A 20 -0.55 11.30 -19.32
C ASN A 20 0.14 10.43 -18.25
N PRO A 21 1.48 10.36 -18.26
CA PRO A 21 2.23 9.55 -17.30
C PRO A 21 1.93 9.92 -15.85
N ASN A 22 1.57 11.17 -15.56
CA ASN A 22 1.33 11.68 -14.21
C ASN A 22 -0.15 11.65 -13.80
N ASP A 23 -1.01 10.90 -14.50
CA ASP A 23 -2.40 10.69 -14.09
C ASP A 23 -2.46 9.86 -12.79
N ALA A 24 -2.57 10.55 -11.66
CA ALA A 24 -2.59 9.94 -10.34
C ALA A 24 -3.74 8.94 -10.18
N THR A 25 -4.92 9.27 -10.71
CA THR A 25 -6.11 8.42 -10.61
C THR A 25 -5.96 7.16 -11.45
N ALA A 26 -5.41 7.26 -12.65
CA ALA A 26 -5.12 6.10 -13.49
C ALA A 26 -4.07 5.19 -12.84
N ARG A 27 -3.02 5.76 -12.25
CA ARG A 27 -1.94 5.00 -11.60
C ARG A 27 -2.41 4.32 -10.32
N GLU A 28 -3.18 5.00 -9.47
CA GLU A 28 -3.79 4.41 -8.27
C GLU A 28 -4.72 3.24 -8.64
N ARG A 29 -5.60 3.43 -9.63
CA ARG A 29 -6.49 2.36 -10.10
C ARG A 29 -5.70 1.18 -10.67
N PHE A 30 -4.64 1.44 -11.41
CA PHE A 30 -3.78 0.39 -11.96
C PHE A 30 -3.11 -0.42 -10.84
N ALA A 31 -2.56 0.25 -9.82
CA ALA A 31 -1.96 -0.39 -8.66
C ALA A 31 -2.95 -1.34 -7.94
N ILE A 32 -4.19 -0.90 -7.72
CA ILE A 32 -5.20 -1.72 -7.05
C ILE A 32 -5.54 -2.97 -7.87
N LEU A 33 -5.72 -2.83 -9.19
CA LEU A 33 -5.98 -3.97 -10.07
C LEU A 33 -4.81 -4.97 -10.05
N LEU A 34 -3.59 -4.47 -10.07
CA LEU A 34 -2.37 -5.28 -10.01
C LEU A 34 -2.31 -6.11 -8.72
N ALA A 35 -2.42 -5.47 -7.56
CA ALA A 35 -2.30 -6.17 -6.27
C ALA A 35 -3.49 -7.08 -5.98
N GLU A 36 -4.71 -6.57 -6.14
CA GLU A 36 -5.89 -7.22 -5.56
C GLU A 36 -6.57 -8.21 -6.50
N GLN A 37 -6.40 -8.03 -7.81
CA GLN A 37 -7.08 -8.86 -8.82
C GLN A 37 -6.11 -9.69 -9.65
N LEU A 38 -4.89 -9.21 -9.89
CA LEU A 38 -3.88 -9.90 -10.71
C LEU A 38 -2.76 -10.55 -9.89
N GLY A 39 -2.69 -10.30 -8.58
CA GLY A 39 -1.65 -10.84 -7.70
C GLY A 39 -0.25 -10.28 -7.97
N GLN A 40 -0.12 -9.23 -8.78
CA GLN A 40 1.14 -8.58 -9.15
C GLN A 40 1.49 -7.49 -8.14
N VAL A 41 1.73 -7.90 -6.89
CA VAL A 41 1.84 -6.99 -5.75
C VAL A 41 3.09 -6.13 -5.81
N ASP A 42 4.23 -6.67 -6.25
CA ASP A 42 5.46 -5.89 -6.40
C ASP A 42 5.27 -4.71 -7.37
N LEU A 43 4.69 -5.00 -8.55
CA LEU A 43 4.39 -3.97 -9.54
C LEU A 43 3.37 -2.95 -9.03
N ALA A 44 2.38 -3.39 -8.24
CA ALA A 44 1.42 -2.49 -7.62
C ALA A 44 2.07 -1.51 -6.64
N ILE A 45 3.02 -2.00 -5.81
CA ILE A 45 3.78 -1.17 -4.88
C ILE A 45 4.61 -0.16 -5.65
N GLU A 46 5.28 -0.55 -6.73
CA GLU A 46 6.03 0.38 -7.59
C GLU A 46 5.15 1.51 -8.12
N GLN A 47 3.92 1.21 -8.56
CA GLN A 47 2.98 2.24 -9.00
C GLN A 47 2.64 3.24 -7.89
N LEU A 48 2.46 2.79 -6.64
CA LEU A 48 2.20 3.68 -5.51
C LEU A 48 3.44 4.48 -5.10
N GLU A 49 4.63 3.91 -5.15
CA GLU A 49 5.88 4.67 -4.87
C GLU A 49 6.11 5.75 -5.94
N LEU A 50 5.77 5.49 -7.21
CA LEU A 50 5.78 6.52 -8.25
C LEU A 50 4.77 7.65 -7.96
N LEU A 51 3.63 7.35 -7.33
CA LEU A 51 2.69 8.38 -6.89
C LEU A 51 3.27 9.23 -5.76
N LEU A 52 3.93 8.58 -4.79
CA LEU A 52 4.57 9.24 -3.65
C LEU A 52 5.77 10.09 -4.05
N ALA A 53 6.41 9.79 -5.18
CA ALA A 53 7.52 10.54 -5.74
C ALA A 53 7.08 11.75 -6.60
N MET A 54 5.79 11.92 -6.87
CA MET A 54 5.31 13.11 -7.58
C MET A 54 5.47 14.36 -6.71
N PRO A 55 5.65 15.55 -7.31
CA PRO A 55 5.71 16.80 -6.56
C PRO A 55 4.35 17.09 -5.91
N ASP A 56 4.39 17.44 -4.62
CA ASP A 56 3.25 17.91 -3.81
C ASP A 56 1.99 17.04 -3.91
N PRO A 57 2.08 15.72 -3.60
CA PRO A 57 0.90 14.88 -3.56
C PRO A 57 0.03 15.35 -2.37
N PRO A 58 -1.31 15.39 -2.52
CA PRO A 58 -2.17 15.75 -1.40
C PRO A 58 -1.85 14.87 -0.20
N GLU A 59 -1.57 15.46 0.97
CA GLU A 59 -1.08 14.73 2.15
C GLU A 59 -1.97 13.52 2.49
N GLN A 60 -3.28 13.71 2.39
CA GLN A 60 -4.27 12.66 2.62
C GLN A 60 -4.11 11.48 1.66
N LYS A 61 -3.84 11.75 0.37
CA LYS A 61 -3.62 10.71 -0.65
C LYS A 61 -2.28 10.01 -0.45
N ALA A 62 -1.23 10.76 -0.14
CA ALA A 62 0.07 10.16 0.16
C ALA A 62 0.01 9.25 1.39
N ALA A 63 -0.71 9.64 2.44
CA ALA A 63 -0.94 8.81 3.61
C ALA A 63 -1.76 7.55 3.28
N GLU A 64 -2.79 7.66 2.43
CA GLU A 64 -3.56 6.50 1.92
C GLU A 64 -2.67 5.50 1.18
N TRP A 65 -1.84 5.97 0.25
CA TRP A 65 -0.96 5.09 -0.52
C TRP A 65 0.08 4.39 0.34
N LEU A 66 0.69 5.09 1.30
CA LEU A 66 1.61 4.47 2.26
C LEU A 66 0.90 3.41 3.12
N ALA A 67 -0.33 3.67 3.56
CA ALA A 67 -1.12 2.70 4.32
C ALA A 67 -1.43 1.45 3.47
N LEU A 68 -1.77 1.66 2.20
CA LEU A 68 -2.08 0.60 1.25
C LEU A 68 -0.85 -0.27 0.95
N VAL A 69 0.32 0.33 0.71
CA VAL A 69 1.60 -0.39 0.56
C VAL A 69 1.88 -1.25 1.79
N ALA A 70 1.75 -0.70 3.00
CA ALA A 70 1.97 -1.46 4.22
C ALA A 70 0.97 -2.63 4.36
N ALA A 71 -0.31 -2.41 4.04
CA ALA A 71 -1.34 -3.44 4.06
C ALA A 71 -1.03 -4.58 3.08
N TRP A 72 -0.60 -4.26 1.85
CA TRP A 72 -0.24 -5.26 0.85
C TRP A 72 1.02 -6.06 1.24
N ARG A 73 2.03 -5.41 1.82
CA ARG A 73 3.22 -6.09 2.36
C ARG A 73 2.86 -7.11 3.43
N MET A 74 1.92 -6.78 4.33
CA MET A 74 1.41 -7.74 5.33
C MET A 74 0.61 -8.87 4.68
N LYS A 75 -0.38 -8.52 3.85
CA LYS A 75 -1.39 -9.45 3.34
C LYS A 75 -0.83 -10.43 2.32
N TYR A 76 -0.03 -9.95 1.38
CA TYR A 76 0.37 -10.73 0.22
C TYR A 76 1.83 -11.17 0.25
N GLN A 77 2.72 -10.38 0.84
CA GLN A 77 4.15 -10.72 0.93
C GLN A 77 4.55 -11.33 2.27
N GLN A 78 3.65 -11.30 3.27
CA GLN A 78 3.95 -11.67 4.66
C GLN A 78 5.18 -10.94 5.22
N ASN A 79 5.52 -9.77 4.65
CA ASN A 79 6.70 -9.00 4.99
C ASN A 79 6.33 -7.95 6.05
N TRP A 80 6.23 -8.43 7.29
CA TRP A 80 5.84 -7.65 8.45
C TRP A 80 6.82 -6.52 8.77
N ASP A 81 8.12 -6.73 8.58
CA ASP A 81 9.13 -5.71 8.86
C ASP A 81 9.05 -4.55 7.87
N ALA A 82 8.93 -4.83 6.58
CA ALA A 82 8.72 -3.80 5.58
C ALA A 82 7.39 -3.06 5.79
N ALA A 83 6.33 -3.76 6.20
CA ALA A 83 5.07 -3.13 6.57
C ALA A 83 5.21 -2.18 7.76
N LYS A 84 5.91 -2.59 8.84
CA LYS A 84 6.18 -1.73 10.00
C LYS A 84 6.96 -0.47 9.62
N LEU A 85 7.99 -0.61 8.79
CA LEU A 85 8.75 0.54 8.27
C LEU A 85 7.85 1.51 7.49
N GLY A 86 6.97 0.97 6.64
CA GLY A 86 5.98 1.78 5.91
C GLY A 86 5.03 2.54 6.83
N LEU A 87 4.48 1.87 7.86
CA LEU A 87 3.61 2.51 8.85
C LEU A 87 4.32 3.60 9.66
N LYS A 88 5.59 3.37 10.04
CA LYS A 88 6.42 4.39 10.72
C LYS A 88 6.68 5.61 9.83
N ARG A 89 7.03 5.39 8.55
CA ARG A 89 7.20 6.45 7.56
C ARG A 89 5.91 7.27 7.41
N LEU A 90 4.76 6.61 7.34
CA LEU A 90 3.45 7.27 7.27
C LEU A 90 3.21 8.19 8.46
N ILE A 91 3.42 7.70 9.69
CA ILE A 91 3.21 8.50 10.91
C ILE A 91 4.17 9.69 10.97
N GLN A 92 5.42 9.50 10.56
CA GLN A 92 6.42 10.56 10.56
C GLN A 92 6.09 11.68 9.56
N LEU A 93 5.65 11.32 8.36
CA LEU A 93 5.40 12.29 7.28
C LEU A 93 4.01 12.94 7.39
N TYR A 94 3.00 12.21 7.85
CA TYR A 94 1.60 12.65 7.83
C TYR A 94 0.90 12.44 9.18
N PRO A 95 1.46 12.95 10.30
CA PRO A 95 1.04 12.58 11.67
C PRO A 95 -0.41 12.93 12.02
N GLN A 96 -1.02 13.89 11.32
CA GLN A 96 -2.37 14.38 11.60
C GLN A 96 -3.46 13.69 10.77
N THR A 97 -3.09 12.76 9.90
CA THR A 97 -4.04 12.06 9.03
C THR A 97 -4.75 10.91 9.77
N PRO A 98 -6.00 10.58 9.40
CA PRO A 98 -6.70 9.39 9.88
C PRO A 98 -5.88 8.09 9.76
N GLN A 99 -5.09 8.00 8.68
CA GLN A 99 -4.23 6.87 8.35
C GLN A 99 -3.07 6.76 9.34
N ALA A 100 -2.52 7.89 9.83
CA ALA A 100 -1.49 7.88 10.86
C ALA A 100 -2.03 7.37 12.19
N PHE A 101 -3.22 7.80 12.60
CA PHE A 101 -3.85 7.27 13.81
C PHE A 101 -4.15 5.77 13.69
N ALA A 102 -4.57 5.30 12.51
CA ALA A 102 -4.75 3.88 12.25
C ALA A 102 -3.42 3.10 12.27
N ALA A 103 -2.36 3.67 11.69
CA ALA A 103 -1.02 3.09 11.67
C ALA A 103 -0.44 2.94 13.09
N GLN A 104 -0.61 3.95 13.96
CA GLN A 104 -0.20 3.89 15.36
C GLN A 104 -0.88 2.73 16.08
N ARG A 105 -2.22 2.63 15.99
CA ARG A 105 -2.98 1.51 16.58
C ARG A 105 -2.48 0.16 16.07
N ARG A 106 -2.22 0.04 14.76
CA ARG A 106 -1.75 -1.22 14.16
C ARG A 106 -0.37 -1.62 14.67
N LEU A 107 0.57 -0.67 14.79
CA LEU A 107 1.90 -0.91 15.33
C LEU A 107 1.85 -1.38 16.79
N SER A 108 1.05 -0.72 17.64
CA SER A 108 0.90 -1.12 19.05
C SER A 108 0.37 -2.56 19.19
N LEU A 109 -0.57 -2.96 18.32
CA LEU A 109 -1.08 -4.33 18.29
C LEU A 109 -0.01 -5.34 17.87
N MET A 110 0.75 -5.04 16.82
CA MET A 110 1.85 -5.91 16.37
C MET A 110 2.91 -6.12 17.45
N GLU A 111 3.31 -5.05 18.15
CA GLU A 111 4.30 -5.15 19.24
C GLU A 111 3.79 -6.03 20.38
N THR A 112 2.49 -5.95 20.67
CA THR A 112 1.83 -6.78 21.68
C THR A 112 1.83 -8.25 21.24
N GLU A 113 1.41 -8.54 20.00
CA GLU A 113 1.42 -9.88 19.41
C GLU A 113 2.82 -10.52 19.42
N GLU A 114 3.85 -9.75 19.08
CA GLU A 114 5.25 -10.19 19.09
C GLU A 114 5.75 -10.54 20.49
N LYS A 115 5.40 -9.72 21.49
CA LYS A 115 5.72 -10.00 22.90
C LYS A 115 5.06 -11.29 23.35
N PHE A 116 3.76 -11.46 23.08
CA PHE A 116 3.03 -12.68 23.43
C PHE A 116 3.59 -13.94 22.76
N ARG A 117 4.00 -13.86 21.48
CA ARG A 117 4.64 -15.00 20.79
C ARG A 117 5.96 -15.41 21.42
N LYS A 118 6.75 -14.45 21.91
CA LYS A 118 8.05 -14.71 22.54
C LYS A 118 7.94 -15.29 23.96
N THR A 119 6.86 -14.98 24.68
CA THR A 119 6.64 -15.45 26.06
C THR A 119 5.89 -16.78 26.16
N ARG A 120 5.44 -17.36 25.04
CA ARG A 120 4.72 -18.63 25.02
C ARG A 120 5.74 -19.79 25.10
N PRO A 121 5.73 -20.61 26.17
CA PRO A 121 6.61 -21.78 26.23
C PRO A 121 6.26 -22.73 25.08
N ALA A 122 7.29 -23.26 24.41
CA ALA A 122 7.12 -24.33 23.44
C ALA A 122 6.68 -25.58 24.21
N ASN A 123 5.41 -25.97 24.03
CA ASN A 123 4.92 -27.28 24.42
C ASN A 123 5.26 -28.31 23.35
#